data_AF-A0A972KN44-F1
#
_entry.id   AF-A0A972KN44-F1
#
_cell.length_a   1.000
_cell.length_b   1.000
_cell.length_c   1.000
_cell.angle_alpha   90.00
_cell.angle_beta   90.00
_cell.angle_gamma   90.00
#
_symmetry.space_group_name_H-M   'P 1'
#
loop_
_entity.id
_entity.type
_entity.pdbx_description
1 polymer ?
#
loop_
_entity_poly.entity_id
_entity_poly.type
_entity_poly.pdbx_seq_one_letter_code
_entity_poly.pdbx_strand_id
1 'polypeptide(L)'
;MTSSMVRSSPLQLREVKNLVVYFGGTGHLKQLSKFDLIMIDPDAYTAKDVLALKARGKIVIGYLSVGEAENYRWFFSRVNPEWIRKENPNWPGNFYVDVNQPGWHRLLLNTVIPAILEKGFDGLYLDTVDTAGPYNFPEMEPGMVTLIKEIRKTFPGEILIAANANFIIEKISSSLDALAVEDLFSHYDHEENFYKKTARSVREPLIRELLSIRKKYKLPIFTIDYAGPTDRSLIKYAYRSSSSYGFIPYVGTVALDRILFR
;
A
#
# COMPACT_ATOMS: atom_id res chain seq x y z
N MET A 1 36.59 9.17 27.90
CA MET A 1 35.34 9.83 27.43
C MET A 1 34.68 8.93 26.40
N THR A 2 33.83 8.01 26.83
CA THR A 2 33.03 7.17 25.94
C THR A 2 31.72 7.90 25.67
N SER A 3 31.62 8.50 24.49
CA SER A 3 30.37 9.08 23.99
C SER A 3 29.36 7.94 23.85
N SER A 4 28.35 7.91 24.73
CA SER A 4 27.18 7.07 24.51
C SER A 4 26.42 7.67 23.33
N MET A 5 26.49 7.00 22.18
CA MET A 5 25.53 7.26 21.11
C MET A 5 24.15 6.92 21.66
N VAL A 6 23.36 7.94 21.95
CA VAL A 6 21.92 7.81 22.15
C VAL A 6 21.37 7.25 20.84
N ARG A 7 21.13 5.94 20.78
CA ARG A 7 20.32 5.35 19.70
C ARG A 7 18.94 5.96 19.85
N SER A 8 18.57 6.87 18.94
CA SER A 8 17.21 7.37 18.83
C SER A 8 16.26 6.17 18.68
N SER A 9 15.15 6.17 19.42
CA SER A 9 14.09 5.17 19.27
C SER A 9 13.65 5.07 17.80
N PRO A 10 13.24 3.87 17.32
CA PRO A 10 12.72 3.73 15.97
C PRO A 10 11.56 4.70 15.72
N LEU A 11 11.52 5.30 14.52
CA LEU A 11 10.41 6.15 14.09
C LEU A 11 9.11 5.35 14.21
N GLN A 12 8.11 5.93 14.87
CA GLN A 12 6.78 5.30 14.95
C GLN A 12 5.91 5.74 13.78
N LEU A 13 4.99 4.90 13.31
CA LEU A 13 4.12 5.22 12.17
C LEU A 13 3.34 6.53 12.36
N ARG A 14 2.97 6.86 13.60
CA ARG A 14 2.30 8.12 13.98
C ARG A 14 3.15 9.39 13.77
N GLU A 15 4.47 9.24 13.64
CA GLU A 15 5.43 10.33 13.48
C GLU A 15 5.82 10.58 12.01
N VAL A 16 5.35 9.74 11.10
CA VAL A 16 5.57 9.85 9.65
C VAL A 16 5.01 11.18 9.13
N LYS A 17 5.84 11.97 8.44
CA LYS A 17 5.44 13.25 7.86
C LYS A 17 5.38 13.23 6.34
N ASN A 18 6.07 12.29 5.72
CA ASN A 18 6.05 12.06 4.28
C ASN A 18 6.21 10.57 3.99
N LEU A 19 5.72 10.16 2.83
CA LEU A 19 5.87 8.79 2.36
C LEU A 19 6.24 8.78 0.87
N VAL A 20 6.78 7.66 0.44
CA VAL A 20 7.02 7.34 -0.97
C VAL A 20 6.48 5.95 -1.26
N VAL A 21 5.80 5.81 -2.39
CA VAL A 21 5.45 4.51 -2.98
C VAL A 21 6.24 4.36 -4.28
N TYR A 22 7.02 3.30 -4.38
CA TYR A 22 7.90 3.08 -5.53
C TYR A 22 7.98 1.59 -5.91
N PHE A 23 7.39 1.25 -7.06
CA PHE A 23 7.37 -0.11 -7.62
C PHE A 23 8.15 -0.21 -8.94
N GLY A 24 8.93 0.81 -9.31
CA GLY A 24 9.74 0.86 -10.52
C GLY A 24 10.99 -0.03 -10.57
N GLY A 25 11.13 -0.99 -9.65
CA GLY A 25 12.27 -1.90 -9.60
C GLY A 25 13.39 -1.47 -8.63
N THR A 26 14.63 -1.84 -8.97
CA THR A 26 15.78 -1.76 -8.05
C THR A 26 16.40 -0.36 -7.99
N GLY A 27 17.11 -0.05 -6.91
CA GLY A 27 17.98 1.14 -6.83
C GLY A 27 17.41 2.26 -5.96
N HIS A 28 17.69 3.52 -6.32
CA HIS A 28 17.14 4.73 -5.68
C HIS A 28 17.28 4.91 -4.15
N LEU A 29 18.06 4.07 -3.44
CA LEU A 29 18.17 4.12 -1.97
C LEU A 29 18.46 5.51 -1.40
N LYS A 30 19.32 6.29 -2.06
CA LYS A 30 19.61 7.68 -1.65
C LYS A 30 18.37 8.57 -1.70
N GLN A 31 17.54 8.42 -2.73
CA GLN A 31 16.29 9.17 -2.89
C GLN A 31 15.23 8.68 -1.91
N LEU A 32 15.04 7.36 -1.81
CA LEU A 32 14.11 6.73 -0.86
C LEU A 32 14.41 7.14 0.58
N SER A 33 15.69 7.24 0.97
CA SER A 33 16.09 7.66 2.32
C SER A 33 15.75 9.10 2.70
N LYS A 34 15.14 9.88 1.80
CA LYS A 34 14.60 11.22 2.11
C LYS A 34 13.19 11.17 2.71
N PHE A 35 12.53 10.02 2.64
CA PHE A 35 11.18 9.82 3.16
C PHE A 35 11.24 9.12 4.52
N ASP A 36 10.19 9.30 5.32
CA ASP A 36 10.02 8.69 6.64
C ASP A 36 9.48 7.26 6.50
N LEU A 37 8.48 7.11 5.63
CA LEU A 37 7.84 5.84 5.27
C LEU A 37 8.09 5.51 3.79
N ILE A 38 8.54 4.29 3.52
CA ILE A 38 8.92 3.83 2.19
C ILE A 38 8.13 2.55 1.89
N MET A 39 7.27 2.58 0.87
CA MET A 39 6.55 1.39 0.37
C MET A 39 7.20 0.98 -0.95
N ILE A 40 7.75 -0.23 -1.02
CA ILE A 40 8.50 -0.73 -2.16
C ILE A 40 8.17 -2.19 -2.46
N ASP A 41 8.42 -2.60 -3.70
CA ASP A 41 8.27 -3.99 -4.12
C ASP A 41 9.36 -4.86 -3.45
N PRO A 42 8.99 -5.88 -2.66
CA PRO A 42 9.97 -6.71 -1.96
C PRO A 42 10.86 -7.53 -2.90
N ASP A 43 10.42 -7.86 -4.11
CA ASP A 43 11.20 -8.66 -5.06
C ASP A 43 12.34 -7.85 -5.71
N ALA A 44 12.20 -6.52 -5.73
CA ALA A 44 13.21 -5.61 -6.28
C ALA A 44 14.32 -5.23 -5.28
N TYR A 45 14.18 -5.55 -4.00
CA TYR A 45 15.11 -5.11 -2.95
C TYR A 45 15.65 -6.28 -2.13
N THR A 46 16.95 -6.24 -1.85
CA THR A 46 17.62 -7.24 -1.00
C THR A 46 17.47 -6.88 0.47
N ALA A 47 17.71 -7.85 1.36
CA ALA A 47 17.76 -7.59 2.81
C ALA A 47 18.78 -6.50 3.17
N LYS A 48 19.92 -6.44 2.46
CA LYS A 48 20.94 -5.40 2.65
C LYS A 48 20.39 -4.00 2.35
N ASP A 49 19.58 -3.87 1.31
CA ASP A 49 18.99 -2.59 0.91
C ASP A 49 17.97 -2.10 1.94
N VAL A 50 17.09 -3.00 2.38
CA VAL A 50 16.07 -2.73 3.41
C VAL A 50 16.74 -2.32 4.72
N LEU A 51 17.73 -3.09 5.19
CA LEU A 51 18.48 -2.78 6.41
C LEU A 51 19.26 -1.46 6.28
N ALA A 52 19.75 -1.10 5.09
CA ALA A 52 20.43 0.18 4.87
C ALA A 52 19.47 1.39 4.99
N LEU A 53 18.22 1.24 4.56
CA LEU A 53 17.18 2.25 4.77
C LEU A 53 16.79 2.34 6.25
N LYS A 54 16.58 1.20 6.91
CA LYS A 54 16.25 1.14 8.35
C LYS A 54 17.34 1.70 9.24
N ALA A 55 18.62 1.47 8.91
CA ALA A 55 19.75 2.08 9.61
C ALA A 55 19.76 3.61 9.56
N ARG A 56 18.99 4.22 8.64
CA ARG A 56 18.75 5.67 8.56
C ARG A 56 17.46 6.12 9.26
N GLY A 57 16.89 5.25 10.09
CA GLY A 57 15.68 5.51 10.88
C GLY A 57 14.39 5.51 10.04
N LYS A 58 14.35 4.79 8.92
CA LYS A 58 13.20 4.77 8.01
C LYS A 58 12.32 3.55 8.28
N ILE A 59 11.01 3.71 8.10
CA ILE A 59 10.06 2.61 8.11
C ILE A 59 9.97 2.10 6.67
N VAL A 60 10.23 0.80 6.46
CA VAL A 60 10.23 0.18 5.13
C VAL A 60 9.16 -0.90 5.06
N ILE A 61 8.18 -0.72 4.19
CA ILE A 61 6.99 -1.57 4.03
C ILE A 61 7.04 -2.29 2.69
N GLY A 62 6.77 -3.59 2.71
CA GLY A 62 6.76 -4.44 1.52
C GLY A 62 5.38 -4.46 0.88
N TYR A 63 5.31 -4.22 -0.43
CA TYR A 63 4.10 -4.44 -1.22
C TYR A 63 3.65 -5.91 -1.19
N LEU A 64 2.34 -6.13 -1.08
CA LEU A 64 1.71 -7.43 -1.27
C LEU A 64 0.29 -7.27 -1.82
N SER A 65 0.06 -7.70 -3.06
CA SER A 65 -1.29 -7.93 -3.56
C SER A 65 -1.94 -9.10 -2.81
N VAL A 66 -3.11 -8.87 -2.18
CA VAL A 66 -3.84 -9.93 -1.46
C VAL A 66 -5.11 -10.40 -2.19
N GLY A 67 -5.60 -9.63 -3.16
CA GLY A 67 -6.74 -9.96 -4.02
C GLY A 67 -6.36 -10.44 -5.43
N GLU A 68 -5.11 -10.24 -5.85
CA GLU A 68 -4.64 -10.63 -7.18
C GLU A 68 -3.32 -11.42 -7.13
N ALA A 69 -3.14 -12.34 -8.07
CA ALA A 69 -1.89 -13.05 -8.32
C ALA A 69 -1.19 -12.43 -9.54
N GLU A 70 0.07 -12.03 -9.36
CA GLU A 70 0.90 -11.42 -10.39
C GLU A 70 1.84 -12.47 -11.01
N ASN A 71 1.78 -12.67 -12.33
CA ASN A 71 2.49 -13.77 -13.00
C ASN A 71 4.02 -13.68 -12.98
N TYR A 72 4.56 -12.51 -12.66
CA TYR A 72 6.00 -12.27 -12.52
C TYR A 72 6.52 -12.55 -11.11
N ARG A 73 5.64 -12.86 -10.13
CA ARG A 73 6.06 -13.20 -8.76
C ARG A 73 6.73 -14.57 -8.72
N TRP A 74 7.78 -14.69 -7.92
CA TRP A 74 8.52 -15.94 -7.74
C TRP A 74 7.65 -17.10 -7.22
N PHE A 75 6.54 -16.79 -6.54
CA PHE A 75 5.60 -17.78 -6.00
C PHE A 75 4.44 -18.11 -6.94
N PHE A 76 4.33 -17.49 -8.13
CA PHE A 76 3.17 -17.64 -8.99
C PHE A 76 2.91 -19.11 -9.41
N SER A 77 3.97 -19.89 -9.62
CA SER A 77 3.87 -21.33 -9.92
C SER A 77 3.22 -22.17 -8.80
N ARG A 78 3.06 -21.61 -7.60
CA ARG A 78 2.39 -22.24 -6.45
C ARG A 78 0.92 -21.85 -6.33
N VAL A 79 0.45 -20.92 -7.14
CA VAL A 79 -0.95 -20.51 -7.20
C VAL A 79 -1.72 -21.60 -7.95
N ASN A 80 -2.73 -22.20 -7.32
CA ASN A 80 -3.60 -23.15 -8.01
C ASN A 80 -4.42 -22.38 -9.06
N PRO A 81 -4.39 -22.78 -10.35
CA PRO A 81 -5.21 -22.17 -11.38
C PRO A 81 -6.71 -22.13 -11.05
N GLU A 82 -7.22 -23.06 -10.24
CA GLU A 82 -8.62 -23.07 -9.79
C GLU A 82 -9.01 -21.89 -8.90
N TRP A 83 -8.02 -21.21 -8.29
CA TRP A 83 -8.27 -20.00 -7.50
C TRP A 83 -8.39 -18.75 -8.38
N ILE A 84 -7.91 -18.80 -9.62
CA ILE A 84 -7.87 -17.66 -10.54
C ILE A 84 -9.24 -17.45 -11.19
N ARG A 85 -9.75 -16.22 -11.18
CA ARG A 85 -11.00 -15.83 -11.84
C ARG A 85 -10.75 -15.37 -13.29
N LYS A 86 -10.10 -14.22 -13.45
CA LYS A 86 -9.79 -13.61 -14.76
C LYS A 86 -8.61 -12.64 -14.60
N GLU A 87 -7.97 -12.33 -15.72
CA GLU A 87 -6.95 -11.29 -15.78
C GLU A 87 -7.58 -9.90 -15.57
N ASN A 88 -6.86 -9.02 -14.88
CA ASN A 88 -7.24 -7.63 -14.69
C ASN A 88 -6.92 -6.85 -15.99
N PRO A 89 -7.93 -6.30 -16.69
CA PRO A 89 -7.71 -5.66 -17.99
C PRO A 89 -6.85 -4.39 -17.92
N ASN A 90 -6.80 -3.75 -16.74
CA ASN A 90 -5.98 -2.54 -16.53
C ASN A 90 -4.52 -2.88 -16.20
N TRP A 91 -4.26 -4.11 -15.75
CA TRP A 91 -2.96 -4.55 -15.25
C TRP A 91 -2.59 -5.92 -15.85
N PRO A 92 -2.07 -5.96 -17.09
CA PRO A 92 -1.66 -7.20 -17.73
C PRO A 92 -0.68 -8.00 -16.86
N GLY A 93 -0.90 -9.31 -16.79
CA GLY A 93 -0.17 -10.23 -15.92
C GLY A 93 -0.67 -10.29 -14.47
N ASN A 94 -1.68 -9.50 -14.10
CA ASN A 94 -2.33 -9.56 -12.79
C ASN A 94 -3.67 -10.28 -12.93
N PHE A 95 -3.96 -11.20 -12.01
CA PHE A 95 -5.13 -12.08 -12.09
C PHE A 95 -5.91 -12.03 -10.79
N TYR A 96 -7.21 -11.70 -10.84
CA TYR A 96 -8.07 -11.76 -9.66
C TYR A 96 -8.10 -13.17 -9.10
N VAL A 97 -7.88 -13.28 -7.79
CA VAL A 97 -7.91 -14.54 -7.05
C VAL A 97 -9.19 -14.60 -6.22
N ASP A 98 -9.85 -15.75 -6.21
CA ASP A 98 -10.89 -16.05 -5.23
C ASP A 98 -10.30 -16.12 -3.82
N VAL A 99 -10.36 -15.00 -3.11
CA VAL A 99 -9.81 -14.93 -1.74
C VAL A 99 -10.65 -15.67 -0.71
N ASN A 100 -11.72 -16.38 -1.10
CA ASN A 100 -12.34 -17.37 -0.21
C ASN A 100 -11.55 -18.69 -0.15
N GLN A 101 -10.55 -18.87 -1.02
CA GLN A 101 -9.79 -20.12 -1.12
C GLN A 101 -8.78 -20.24 0.05
N PRO A 102 -8.92 -21.24 0.93
CA PRO A 102 -8.00 -21.41 2.06
C PRO A 102 -6.55 -21.69 1.62
N GLY A 103 -6.37 -22.22 0.41
CA GLY A 103 -5.05 -22.44 -0.18
C GLY A 103 -4.31 -21.13 -0.49
N TRP A 104 -5.03 -20.10 -0.94
CA TRP A 104 -4.48 -18.76 -1.13
C TRP A 104 -3.98 -18.16 0.18
N HIS A 105 -4.79 -18.25 1.25
CA HIS A 105 -4.41 -17.77 2.58
C HIS A 105 -3.14 -18.47 3.07
N ARG A 106 -3.07 -19.80 2.98
CA ARG A 106 -1.88 -20.55 3.40
C ARG A 106 -0.64 -20.19 2.60
N LEU A 107 -0.77 -19.97 1.28
CA LEU A 107 0.36 -19.55 0.46
C LEU A 107 0.91 -18.20 0.95
N LEU A 108 0.04 -17.22 1.19
CA LEU A 108 0.43 -15.91 1.68
C LEU A 108 1.03 -15.97 3.09
N LEU A 109 0.32 -16.57 4.05
CA LEU A 109 0.70 -16.62 5.47
C LEU A 109 1.96 -17.44 5.73
N ASN A 110 2.12 -18.58 5.04
CA ASN A 110 3.20 -19.53 5.36
C ASN A 110 4.42 -19.38 4.46
N THR A 111 4.29 -18.70 3.32
CA THR A 111 5.37 -18.64 2.31
C THR A 111 5.72 -17.20 1.95
N VAL A 112 4.76 -16.42 1.48
CA VAL A 112 5.04 -15.10 0.89
C VAL A 112 5.39 -14.07 1.96
N ILE A 113 4.53 -13.89 2.96
CA ILE A 113 4.73 -12.91 4.03
C ILE A 113 6.02 -13.20 4.81
N PRO A 114 6.31 -14.45 5.27
CA PRO A 114 7.58 -14.75 5.92
C PRO A 114 8.80 -14.39 5.07
N ALA A 115 8.78 -14.67 3.77
CA ALA A 115 9.89 -14.34 2.86
C ALA A 115 10.11 -12.82 2.70
N ILE A 116 9.03 -12.02 2.76
CA ILE A 116 9.13 -10.55 2.78
C ILE A 116 9.75 -10.10 4.11
N LEU A 117 9.21 -10.56 5.25
CA LEU A 117 9.65 -10.13 6.57
C LEU A 117 11.09 -10.56 6.89
N GLU A 118 11.54 -11.72 6.36
CA GLU A 118 12.93 -12.18 6.51
C GLU A 118 13.96 -11.22 5.89
N LYS A 119 13.56 -10.43 4.88
CA LYS A 119 14.40 -9.34 4.33
C LYS A 119 14.52 -8.14 5.28
N GLY A 120 13.77 -8.12 6.38
CA GLY A 120 13.83 -7.10 7.42
C GLY A 120 12.87 -5.93 7.21
N PHE A 121 11.84 -6.08 6.38
CA PHE A 121 10.75 -5.09 6.28
C PHE A 121 10.06 -4.90 7.64
N ASP A 122 9.52 -3.71 7.89
CA ASP A 122 8.78 -3.36 9.12
C ASP A 122 7.29 -3.72 9.05
N GLY A 123 6.84 -4.26 7.91
CA GLY A 123 5.44 -4.57 7.68
C GLY A 123 5.06 -4.68 6.21
N LEU A 124 3.75 -4.69 5.97
CA LEU A 124 3.12 -4.96 4.68
C LEU A 124 2.16 -3.84 4.25
N TYR A 125 2.19 -3.56 2.96
CA TYR A 125 1.17 -2.79 2.25
C TYR A 125 0.29 -3.79 1.49
N LEU A 126 -0.92 -3.99 2.00
CA LEU A 126 -1.91 -4.93 1.48
C LEU A 126 -2.72 -4.24 0.38
N ASP A 127 -2.38 -4.57 -0.87
CA ASP A 127 -3.02 -4.03 -2.06
C ASP A 127 -4.14 -4.96 -2.56
N THR A 128 -4.95 -4.47 -3.51
CA THR A 128 -6.05 -5.18 -4.19
C THR A 128 -7.14 -5.72 -3.25
N VAL A 129 -7.26 -5.14 -2.06
CA VAL A 129 -8.29 -5.48 -1.06
C VAL A 129 -9.70 -5.24 -1.61
N ASP A 130 -9.85 -4.19 -2.40
CA ASP A 130 -11.07 -3.78 -3.11
C ASP A 130 -11.46 -4.69 -4.28
N THR A 131 -10.65 -5.70 -4.62
CA THR A 131 -11.10 -6.85 -5.44
C THR A 131 -12.34 -7.51 -4.82
N ALA A 132 -12.39 -7.58 -3.49
CA ALA A 132 -13.54 -8.08 -2.74
C ALA A 132 -14.60 -7.00 -2.48
N GLY A 133 -14.51 -5.85 -3.16
CA GLY A 133 -15.38 -4.70 -3.01
C GLY A 133 -16.67 -4.79 -3.82
N PRO A 134 -17.61 -3.86 -3.59
CA PRO A 134 -18.97 -3.89 -4.16
C PRO A 134 -19.02 -3.78 -5.69
N TYR A 135 -17.96 -3.32 -6.33
CA TYR A 135 -17.89 -3.10 -7.77
C TYR A 135 -17.14 -4.19 -8.53
N ASN A 136 -16.61 -5.21 -7.82
CA ASN A 136 -15.85 -6.30 -8.43
C ASN A 136 -16.43 -7.65 -7.96
N PHE A 137 -15.87 -8.29 -6.92
CA PHE A 137 -16.34 -9.58 -6.41
C PHE A 137 -16.81 -9.48 -4.94
N PRO A 138 -17.99 -8.90 -4.66
CA PRO A 138 -18.48 -8.71 -3.29
C PRO A 138 -18.67 -10.03 -2.52
N GLU A 139 -18.86 -11.15 -3.21
CA GLU A 139 -18.93 -12.48 -2.61
C GLU A 139 -17.60 -12.93 -1.97
N MET A 140 -16.50 -12.25 -2.27
CA MET A 140 -15.17 -12.52 -1.70
C MET A 140 -14.87 -11.76 -0.42
N GLU A 141 -15.76 -10.85 -0.01
CA GLU A 141 -15.58 -10.02 1.18
C GLU A 141 -15.30 -10.82 2.47
N PRO A 142 -16.01 -11.93 2.76
CA PRO A 142 -15.74 -12.73 3.95
C PRO A 142 -14.34 -13.35 3.96
N GLY A 143 -13.86 -13.81 2.79
CA GLY A 143 -12.51 -14.32 2.60
C GLY A 143 -11.46 -13.24 2.86
N MET A 144 -11.62 -12.06 2.26
CA MET A 144 -10.71 -10.91 2.46
C MET A 144 -10.64 -10.48 3.94
N VAL A 145 -11.78 -10.35 4.61
CA VAL A 145 -11.83 -10.02 6.05
C VAL A 145 -11.12 -11.09 6.89
N THR A 146 -11.31 -12.37 6.55
CA THR A 146 -10.65 -13.48 7.23
C THR A 146 -9.14 -13.41 7.03
N LEU A 147 -8.68 -13.24 5.79
CA LEU A 147 -7.27 -13.14 5.45
C LEU A 147 -6.57 -12.04 6.24
N ILE A 148 -7.11 -10.81 6.24
CA ILE A 148 -6.49 -9.68 6.95
C ILE A 148 -6.40 -9.94 8.46
N LYS A 149 -7.43 -10.56 9.05
CA LYS A 149 -7.41 -10.93 10.47
C LYS A 149 -6.39 -12.04 10.77
N GLU A 150 -6.26 -13.01 9.89
CA GLU A 150 -5.26 -14.07 10.00
C GLU A 150 -3.84 -13.52 9.87
N ILE A 151 -3.60 -12.56 8.97
CA ILE A 151 -2.33 -11.86 8.84
C ILE A 151 -2.00 -11.15 10.16
N ARG A 152 -2.91 -10.33 10.70
CA ARG A 152 -2.67 -9.66 11.99
C ARG A 152 -2.43 -10.65 13.12
N LYS A 153 -3.21 -11.73 13.19
CA LYS A 153 -3.05 -12.75 14.25
C LYS A 153 -1.68 -13.44 14.17
N THR A 154 -1.19 -13.70 12.97
CA THR A 154 0.08 -14.40 12.73
C THR A 154 1.28 -13.48 12.93
N PHE A 155 1.13 -12.20 12.55
CA PHE A 155 2.19 -11.19 12.59
C PHE A 155 1.76 -9.96 13.43
N PRO A 156 1.53 -10.12 14.75
CA PRO A 156 0.91 -9.07 15.57
C PRO A 156 1.75 -7.80 15.73
N GLY A 157 3.08 -7.90 15.60
CA GLY A 157 4.00 -6.78 15.76
C GLY A 157 4.33 -6.02 14.47
N GLU A 158 3.91 -6.52 13.31
CA GLU A 158 4.24 -5.92 12.02
C GLU A 158 3.25 -4.81 11.65
N ILE A 159 3.73 -3.80 10.94
CA ILE A 159 2.89 -2.71 10.45
C ILE A 159 2.00 -3.23 9.31
N LEU A 160 0.68 -3.06 9.40
CA LEU A 160 -0.24 -3.39 8.30
C LEU A 160 -0.96 -2.14 7.79
N ILE A 161 -0.77 -1.86 6.52
CA ILE A 161 -1.41 -0.76 5.79
C ILE A 161 -2.24 -1.40 4.69
N ALA A 162 -3.54 -1.10 4.60
CA ALA A 162 -4.39 -1.63 3.53
C ALA A 162 -4.78 -0.52 2.56
N ALA A 163 -4.71 -0.81 1.25
CA ALA A 163 -5.19 0.05 0.18
C ALA A 163 -6.71 -0.12 0.00
N ASN A 164 -7.43 0.99 -0.20
CA ASN A 164 -8.84 1.03 -0.61
C ASN A 164 -9.80 0.15 0.22
N ALA A 165 -9.45 -0.14 1.48
CA ALA A 165 -10.19 -1.06 2.34
C ALA A 165 -11.32 -0.37 3.13
N ASN A 166 -11.69 0.86 2.79
CA ASN A 166 -12.68 1.65 3.53
C ASN A 166 -14.07 0.97 3.56
N PHE A 167 -14.44 0.23 2.51
CA PHE A 167 -15.72 -0.49 2.41
C PHE A 167 -15.90 -1.60 3.48
N ILE A 168 -14.82 -2.17 4.01
CA ILE A 168 -14.83 -3.21 5.06
C ILE A 168 -14.18 -2.75 6.37
N ILE A 169 -13.86 -1.46 6.50
CA ILE A 169 -13.05 -0.93 7.60
C ILE A 169 -13.65 -1.25 8.98
N GLU A 170 -14.97 -1.33 9.09
CA GLU A 170 -15.63 -1.67 10.35
C GLU A 170 -15.28 -3.06 10.84
N LYS A 171 -14.97 -3.99 9.92
CA LYS A 171 -14.65 -5.39 10.20
C LYS A 171 -13.17 -5.62 10.47
N ILE A 172 -12.29 -4.77 9.93
CA ILE A 172 -10.83 -4.98 9.93
C ILE A 172 -10.01 -3.88 10.63
N SER A 173 -10.62 -2.78 11.07
CA SER A 173 -9.91 -1.64 11.66
C SER A 173 -8.95 -2.01 12.80
N SER A 174 -9.31 -2.95 13.67
CA SER A 174 -8.44 -3.44 14.75
C SER A 174 -7.25 -4.28 14.27
N SER A 175 -7.20 -4.61 12.98
CA SER A 175 -6.11 -5.35 12.34
C SER A 175 -5.15 -4.45 11.58
N LEU A 176 -5.42 -3.16 11.43
CA LEU A 176 -4.61 -2.24 10.64
C LEU A 176 -3.93 -1.18 11.50
N ASP A 177 -2.78 -0.70 11.04
CA ASP A 177 -2.07 0.44 11.62
C ASP A 177 -2.31 1.74 10.84
N ALA A 178 -2.65 1.63 9.55
CA ALA A 178 -3.09 2.76 8.73
C ALA A 178 -3.99 2.30 7.56
N LEU A 179 -4.71 3.25 6.98
CA LEU A 179 -5.48 3.07 5.75
C LEU A 179 -4.84 3.92 4.65
N ALA A 180 -4.57 3.31 3.49
CA ALA A 180 -4.21 4.02 2.28
C ALA A 180 -5.40 4.09 1.32
N VAL A 181 -5.51 5.17 0.57
CA VAL A 181 -6.56 5.36 -0.43
C VAL A 181 -5.99 5.96 -1.69
N GLU A 182 -6.44 5.38 -2.80
CA GLU A 182 -6.14 5.77 -4.17
C GLU A 182 -7.49 5.90 -4.88
N ASP A 183 -7.82 6.97 -5.59
CA ASP A 183 -7.07 8.16 -6.01
C ASP A 183 -7.88 9.43 -5.69
N LEU A 184 -7.67 10.00 -4.50
CA LEU A 184 -8.63 10.91 -3.86
C LEU A 184 -8.76 12.28 -4.55
N PHE A 185 -7.65 12.89 -4.97
CA PHE A 185 -7.58 14.23 -5.54
C PHE A 185 -7.17 14.24 -7.00
N SER A 186 -6.34 13.30 -7.44
CA SER A 186 -5.98 13.12 -8.85
C SER A 186 -5.73 11.66 -9.20
N HIS A 187 -6.18 11.26 -10.39
CA HIS A 187 -6.12 9.90 -10.90
C HIS A 187 -5.50 9.84 -12.29
N TYR A 188 -5.15 8.63 -12.71
CA TYR A 188 -4.87 8.30 -14.10
C TYR A 188 -6.12 7.68 -14.73
N ASP A 189 -6.60 8.29 -15.81
CA ASP A 189 -7.70 7.73 -16.59
C ASP A 189 -7.11 6.77 -17.63
N HIS A 190 -7.42 5.47 -17.50
CA HIS A 190 -6.93 4.43 -18.40
C HIS A 190 -7.60 4.47 -19.79
N GLU A 191 -8.82 5.03 -19.91
CA GLU A 191 -9.51 5.16 -21.20
C GLU A 191 -8.92 6.34 -22.00
N GLU A 192 -8.72 7.48 -21.33
CA GLU A 192 -8.18 8.70 -21.93
C GLU A 192 -6.63 8.73 -21.95
N ASN A 193 -5.98 7.80 -21.26
CA ASN A 193 -4.52 7.76 -21.05
C ASN A 193 -3.95 9.08 -20.49
N PHE A 194 -4.68 9.72 -19.58
CA PHE A 194 -4.35 11.07 -19.10
C PHE A 194 -4.56 11.23 -17.59
N TYR A 195 -3.78 12.11 -16.96
CA TYR A 195 -3.90 12.42 -15.54
C TYR A 195 -4.86 13.58 -15.32
N LYS A 196 -5.86 13.41 -14.46
CA LYS A 196 -6.83 14.47 -14.18
C LYS A 196 -7.23 14.53 -12.72
N LYS A 197 -7.87 15.64 -12.35
CA LYS A 197 -8.42 15.82 -10.99
C LYS A 197 -9.60 14.87 -10.80
N THR A 198 -9.65 14.22 -9.65
CA THR A 198 -10.81 13.43 -9.24
C THR A 198 -12.02 14.35 -9.08
N ALA A 199 -13.13 13.97 -9.72
CA ALA A 199 -14.33 14.80 -9.78
C ALA A 199 -14.83 15.14 -8.36
N ARG A 200 -15.34 16.36 -8.19
CA ARG A 200 -15.81 16.82 -6.88
C ARG A 200 -16.91 15.92 -6.31
N SER A 201 -17.80 15.42 -7.16
CA SER A 201 -18.89 14.49 -6.80
C SER A 201 -18.37 13.16 -6.23
N VAL A 202 -17.18 12.72 -6.65
CA VAL A 202 -16.53 11.48 -6.20
C VAL A 202 -15.72 11.72 -4.92
N ARG A 203 -14.86 12.74 -4.91
CA ARG A 203 -13.93 12.97 -3.80
C ARG A 203 -14.61 13.45 -2.51
N GLU A 204 -15.66 14.28 -2.58
CA GLU A 204 -16.22 14.94 -1.39
C GLU A 204 -16.91 13.94 -0.43
N PRO A 205 -17.71 12.97 -0.91
CA PRO A 205 -18.18 11.87 -0.08
C PRO A 205 -17.03 11.07 0.55
N LEU A 206 -16.02 10.71 -0.24
CA LEU A 206 -14.88 9.92 0.22
C LEU A 206 -14.06 10.66 1.29
N ILE A 207 -13.81 11.97 1.12
CA ILE A 207 -13.17 12.80 2.16
C ILE A 207 -13.94 12.72 3.48
N ARG A 208 -15.29 12.86 3.45
CA ARG A 208 -16.11 12.79 4.66
C ARG A 208 -16.04 11.42 5.33
N GLU A 209 -16.06 10.35 4.53
CA GLU A 209 -15.89 8.99 4.99
C GLU A 209 -14.54 8.79 5.68
N LEU A 210 -13.44 9.19 5.04
CA LEU A 210 -12.08 9.04 5.58
C LEU A 210 -11.85 9.86 6.85
N LEU A 211 -12.42 11.06 6.94
CA LEU A 211 -12.41 11.85 8.17
C LEU A 211 -13.18 11.14 9.30
N SER A 212 -14.31 10.49 8.99
CA SER A 212 -15.07 9.68 9.95
C SER A 212 -14.28 8.46 10.41
N ILE A 213 -13.68 7.70 9.47
CA ILE A 213 -12.83 6.55 9.74
C ILE A 213 -11.67 6.92 10.66
N ARG A 214 -10.91 7.96 10.29
CA ARG A 214 -9.79 8.47 11.11
C ARG A 214 -10.25 8.85 12.52
N LYS A 215 -11.40 9.51 12.63
CA LYS A 215 -11.94 9.94 13.93
C LYS A 215 -12.35 8.73 14.79
N LYS A 216 -13.04 7.75 14.21
CA LYS A 216 -13.62 6.57 14.87
C LYS A 216 -12.54 5.55 15.25
N TYR A 217 -11.67 5.21 14.31
CA TYR A 217 -10.69 4.12 14.46
C TYR A 217 -9.27 4.59 14.78
N LYS A 218 -9.01 5.90 14.77
CA LYS A 218 -7.68 6.49 15.05
C LYS A 218 -6.58 6.06 14.10
N LEU A 219 -6.94 5.56 12.91
CA LEU A 219 -6.01 5.19 11.86
C LEU A 219 -5.49 6.45 11.14
N PRO A 220 -4.17 6.61 10.98
CA PRO A 220 -3.59 7.50 9.97
C PRO A 220 -4.16 7.17 8.58
N ILE A 221 -4.36 8.22 7.78
CA ILE A 221 -4.82 8.10 6.39
C ILE A 221 -3.68 8.55 5.48
N PHE A 222 -3.25 7.63 4.61
CA PHE A 222 -2.32 7.89 3.53
C PHE A 222 -3.12 8.08 2.24
N THR A 223 -2.77 9.08 1.44
CA THR A 223 -3.34 9.20 0.09
C THR A 223 -2.24 9.00 -0.95
N ILE A 224 -2.54 8.21 -1.95
CA ILE A 224 -1.69 8.03 -3.12
C ILE A 224 -2.48 8.57 -4.29
N ASP A 225 -1.95 9.62 -4.89
CA ASP A 225 -2.56 10.37 -5.98
C ASP A 225 -1.66 10.33 -7.21
N TYR A 226 -2.24 10.48 -8.38
CA TYR A 226 -1.52 10.29 -9.63
C TYR A 226 -1.41 11.57 -10.45
N ALA A 227 -0.21 11.85 -10.96
CA ALA A 227 0.05 12.98 -11.84
C ALA A 227 1.18 12.69 -12.84
N GLY A 228 1.13 13.36 -13.99
CA GLY A 228 2.23 13.34 -14.95
C GLY A 228 3.51 13.92 -14.32
N PRO A 229 4.70 13.38 -14.65
CA PRO A 229 5.97 13.75 -13.99
C PRO A 229 6.38 15.22 -14.19
N THR A 230 5.83 15.88 -15.20
CA THR A 230 6.06 17.31 -15.50
C THR A 230 4.90 18.21 -15.06
N ASP A 231 3.76 17.65 -14.63
CA ASP A 231 2.59 18.42 -14.21
C ASP A 231 2.72 18.88 -12.75
N ARG A 232 3.60 19.87 -12.56
CA ARG A 232 3.81 20.50 -11.25
C ARG A 232 2.54 21.10 -10.66
N SER A 233 1.56 21.45 -11.50
CA SER A 233 0.31 22.07 -11.06
C SER A 233 -0.59 21.05 -10.36
N LEU A 234 -0.76 19.88 -10.97
CA LEU A 234 -1.54 18.77 -10.43
C LEU A 234 -0.87 18.15 -9.20
N ILE A 235 0.45 17.94 -9.26
CA ILE A 235 1.24 17.45 -8.12
C ILE A 235 1.04 18.37 -6.91
N LYS A 236 1.26 19.67 -7.07
CA LYS A 236 1.13 20.65 -5.98
C LYS A 236 -0.30 20.75 -5.45
N TYR A 237 -1.28 20.59 -6.34
CA TYR A 237 -2.69 20.57 -5.98
C TYR A 237 -3.03 19.35 -5.10
N ALA A 238 -2.70 18.14 -5.53
CA ALA A 238 -2.99 16.91 -4.78
C ALA A 238 -2.32 16.92 -3.39
N TYR A 239 -1.02 17.24 -3.33
CA TYR A 239 -0.29 17.40 -2.07
C TYR A 239 -0.98 18.40 -1.12
N ARG A 240 -1.32 19.60 -1.62
CA ARG A 240 -1.95 20.64 -0.78
C ARG A 240 -3.35 20.25 -0.32
N SER A 241 -4.16 19.70 -1.21
CA SER A 241 -5.52 19.29 -0.90
C SER A 241 -5.54 18.18 0.15
N SER A 242 -4.74 17.13 -0.03
CA SER A 242 -4.62 16.04 0.94
C SER A 242 -4.11 16.50 2.31
N SER A 243 -3.02 17.27 2.34
CA SER A 243 -2.49 17.82 3.59
C SER A 243 -3.47 18.76 4.31
N SER A 244 -4.37 19.46 3.59
CA SER A 244 -5.35 20.35 4.22
C SER A 244 -6.38 19.62 5.09
N TYR A 245 -6.59 18.31 4.86
CA TYR A 245 -7.42 17.46 5.70
C TYR A 245 -6.61 16.72 6.79
N GLY A 246 -5.29 16.93 6.85
CA GLY A 246 -4.37 16.25 7.75
C GLY A 246 -4.09 14.80 7.35
N PHE A 247 -4.27 14.46 6.07
CA PHE A 247 -3.78 13.19 5.50
C PHE A 247 -2.31 13.32 5.12
N ILE A 248 -1.62 12.20 4.95
CA ILE A 248 -0.21 12.18 4.53
C ILE A 248 -0.16 11.72 3.06
N PRO A 249 0.05 12.65 2.12
CA PRO A 249 0.03 12.35 0.69
C PRO A 249 1.37 11.82 0.15
N TYR A 250 1.25 11.01 -0.88
CA TYR A 250 2.25 10.84 -1.93
C TYR A 250 1.58 11.06 -3.29
N VAL A 251 2.32 11.67 -4.22
CA VAL A 251 1.87 11.82 -5.61
C VAL A 251 2.89 11.14 -6.52
N GLY A 252 2.46 10.18 -7.31
CA GLY A 252 3.31 9.39 -8.21
C GLY A 252 2.81 9.34 -9.65
N THR A 253 3.56 8.68 -10.52
CA THR A 253 3.02 8.16 -11.79
C THR A 253 2.14 6.94 -11.52
N VAL A 254 1.23 6.60 -12.43
CA VAL A 254 0.35 5.41 -12.26
C VAL A 254 1.15 4.12 -12.09
N ALA A 255 2.29 4.00 -12.78
CA ALA A 255 3.19 2.86 -12.65
C ALA A 255 4.06 2.89 -11.38
N LEU A 256 4.02 3.98 -10.60
CA LEU A 256 4.84 4.20 -9.40
C LEU A 256 6.34 3.95 -9.64
N ASP A 257 6.79 4.24 -10.87
CA ASP A 257 8.13 3.98 -11.38
C ASP A 257 9.06 5.19 -11.30
N ARG A 258 8.56 6.30 -10.75
CA ARG A 258 9.29 7.56 -10.57
C ARG A 258 9.03 8.15 -9.20
N ILE A 259 10.12 8.53 -8.52
CA ILE A 259 10.05 9.26 -7.26
C ILE A 259 9.82 10.74 -7.58
N LEU A 260 8.60 11.22 -7.36
CA LEU A 260 8.25 12.63 -7.51
C LEU A 260 8.41 13.36 -6.18
N PHE A 261 9.11 14.49 -6.21
CA PHE A 261 9.25 15.37 -5.04
C PHE A 261 8.21 16.50 -5.10
N ARG A 262 7.71 16.88 -3.93
CA ARG A 262 6.81 18.02 -3.72
C ARG A 262 7.46 19.36 -4.08
#